data_AF-A0A849MLP5-F1
#
_entry.id   AF-A0A849MLP5-F1
#
_cell.length_a   1.000
_cell.length_b   1.000
_cell.length_c   1.000
_cell.angle_alpha   90.00
_cell.angle_beta   90.00
_cell.angle_gamma   90.00
#
_symmetry.space_group_name_H-M   'P 1'
#
loop_
_entity.id
_entity.type
_entity.pdbx_description
1 polymer ?
#
loop_
_entity_poly.entity_id
_entity_poly.type
_entity_poly.pdbx_seq_one_letter_code
_entity_poly.pdbx_strand_id
1 'polypeptide(L)'
;MIYKLIKIFFITFALLNVNTVIAETELNGYLSTQFGMSANEVRTVIEEDGIVFSSSETTDGDHLIFAQRKQSWITSDLLYVFPANSDRLALIIEIFPGLFDTTPIQKKLAKQLGNPSSDNYPESVLKKMQESNLIPTGVNQLSVWNITANGNDREARLMGLEKYVRVEYIDNDLMAGK
;
A
#
# COMPACT_ATOMS: atom_id res chain seq x y z
N MET A 1 14.47 -65.14 15.23
CA MET A 1 13.21 -64.61 14.69
C MET A 1 13.37 -63.11 14.52
N ILE A 2 13.52 -62.71 13.26
CA ILE A 2 13.58 -61.31 12.79
C ILE A 2 12.14 -60.78 12.78
N TYR A 3 11.89 -59.56 13.27
CA TYR A 3 11.25 -58.48 12.50
C TYR A 3 11.29 -57.17 13.28
N LYS A 4 12.00 -56.22 12.65
CA LYS A 4 12.05 -54.78 12.94
C LYS A 4 10.66 -54.17 12.76
N LEU A 5 10.30 -53.19 13.59
CA LEU A 5 9.44 -52.08 13.17
C LEU A 5 9.83 -50.81 13.91
N ILE A 6 10.80 -50.10 13.32
CA ILE A 6 11.12 -48.71 13.63
C ILE A 6 9.97 -47.88 13.05
N LYS A 7 9.15 -47.27 13.91
CA LYS A 7 8.15 -46.28 13.49
C LYS A 7 8.90 -45.00 13.13
N ILE A 8 9.11 -44.80 11.83
CA ILE A 8 9.60 -43.54 11.27
C ILE A 8 8.46 -42.53 11.36
N PHE A 9 8.67 -41.50 12.18
CA PHE A 9 7.81 -40.31 12.25
C PHE A 9 8.13 -39.46 11.01
N PHE A 10 7.30 -39.55 9.97
CA PHE A 10 7.35 -38.62 8.84
C PHE A 10 6.72 -37.30 9.29
N ILE A 11 7.55 -36.36 9.76
CA ILE A 11 7.18 -34.95 9.87
C ILE A 11 7.32 -34.38 8.47
N THR A 12 6.21 -34.32 7.73
CA THR A 12 6.15 -33.61 6.46
C THR A 12 6.26 -32.12 6.75
N PHE A 13 7.44 -31.58 6.50
CA PHE A 13 7.70 -30.14 6.51
C PHE A 13 6.87 -29.51 5.39
N ALA A 14 5.77 -28.84 5.75
CA ALA A 14 5.02 -28.02 4.81
C ALA A 14 5.90 -26.81 4.44
N LEU A 15 6.60 -26.91 3.31
CA LEU A 15 7.26 -25.78 2.67
C LEU A 15 6.18 -24.77 2.29
N LEU A 16 6.03 -23.72 3.10
CA LEU A 16 5.33 -22.51 2.75
C LEU A 16 6.08 -21.92 1.54
N ASN A 17 5.53 -22.12 0.33
CA ASN A 17 6.00 -21.43 -0.86
C ASN A 17 5.61 -19.95 -0.69
N VAL A 18 6.51 -19.18 -0.10
CA VAL A 18 6.44 -17.71 -0.16
C VAL A 18 6.85 -17.38 -1.59
N ASN A 19 5.89 -17.33 -2.50
CA ASN A 19 6.14 -16.86 -3.86
C ASN A 19 6.54 -15.39 -3.75
N THR A 20 7.83 -15.10 -3.86
CA THR A 20 8.32 -13.76 -4.10
C THR A 20 7.87 -13.36 -5.51
N VAL A 21 6.82 -12.54 -5.58
CA VAL A 21 6.38 -11.93 -6.83
C VAL A 21 7.45 -10.90 -7.20
N ILE A 22 8.16 -11.14 -8.31
CA ILE A 22 9.02 -10.13 -8.92
C ILE A 22 8.08 -9.14 -9.61
N ALA A 23 7.90 -7.96 -9.03
CA ALA A 23 7.11 -6.90 -9.64
C ALA A 23 7.72 -6.49 -10.99
N GLU A 24 6.91 -6.32 -12.03
CA GLU A 24 7.38 -5.83 -13.34
C GLU A 24 7.87 -4.38 -13.26
N THR A 25 7.38 -3.63 -12.28
CA THR A 25 7.84 -2.28 -11.95
C THR A 25 8.11 -2.17 -10.46
N GLU A 26 9.30 -1.73 -10.09
CA GLU A 26 9.62 -1.46 -8.69
C GLU A 26 8.76 -0.32 -8.14
N LEU A 27 8.16 -0.52 -6.96
CA LEU A 27 7.38 0.50 -6.28
C LEU A 27 8.31 1.55 -5.65
N ASN A 28 8.82 2.51 -6.44
CA ASN A 28 9.72 3.58 -5.95
C ASN A 28 9.00 4.87 -5.53
N GLY A 29 7.70 4.91 -5.71
CA GLY A 29 6.83 6.05 -5.44
C GLY A 29 5.59 5.94 -6.29
N TYR A 30 4.98 7.09 -6.60
CA TYR A 30 3.80 7.13 -7.45
C TYR A 30 3.79 8.37 -8.35
N LEU A 31 3.46 8.17 -9.63
CA LEU A 31 3.58 9.18 -10.68
C LEU A 31 5.02 9.71 -10.76
N SER A 32 5.18 11.03 -10.78
CA SER A 32 6.47 11.71 -10.83
C SER A 32 7.17 11.80 -9.47
N THR A 33 6.49 11.40 -8.38
CA THR A 33 7.04 11.46 -7.00
C THR A 33 7.70 10.15 -6.60
N GLN A 34 8.73 10.24 -5.76
CA GLN A 34 9.47 9.10 -5.21
C GLN A 34 9.48 9.15 -3.69
N PHE A 35 9.49 7.98 -3.06
CA PHE A 35 9.73 7.89 -1.63
C PHE A 35 11.09 8.49 -1.28
N GLY A 36 11.17 9.18 -0.14
CA GLY A 36 12.38 9.88 0.28
C GLY A 36 12.53 11.31 -0.28
N MET A 37 11.68 11.73 -1.22
CA MET A 37 11.63 13.15 -1.62
C MET A 37 11.17 14.01 -0.43
N SER A 38 11.76 15.20 -0.28
CA SER A 38 11.31 16.20 0.67
C SER A 38 9.97 16.81 0.25
N ALA A 39 9.27 17.44 1.21
CA ALA A 39 8.02 18.14 0.90
C ALA A 39 8.18 19.21 -0.19
N ASN A 40 9.33 19.90 -0.25
CA ASN A 40 9.59 20.90 -1.29
C ASN A 40 9.82 20.25 -2.66
N GLU A 41 10.56 19.16 -2.74
CA GLU A 41 10.75 18.43 -4.01
C GLU A 41 9.42 17.90 -4.55
N VAL A 42 8.57 17.34 -3.68
CA VAL A 42 7.24 16.86 -4.07
C VAL A 42 6.36 18.00 -4.59
N ARG A 43 6.38 19.18 -3.97
CA ARG A 43 5.66 20.35 -4.47
C ARG A 43 6.11 20.75 -5.85
N THR A 44 7.42 20.90 -6.07
CA THR A 44 7.99 21.28 -7.36
C THR A 44 7.51 20.33 -8.46
N VAL A 45 7.56 19.02 -8.21
CA VAL A 45 7.13 18.01 -9.17
C VAL A 45 5.63 18.11 -9.48
N ILE A 46 4.78 18.29 -8.46
CA ILE A 46 3.32 18.43 -8.64
C ILE A 46 2.97 19.72 -9.40
N GLU A 47 3.70 20.81 -9.15
CA GLU A 47 3.57 22.08 -9.87
C GLU A 47 3.95 21.93 -11.35
N GLU A 48 5.05 21.24 -11.64
CA GLU A 48 5.48 20.93 -13.00
C GLU A 48 4.45 20.07 -13.75
N ASP A 49 3.76 19.17 -13.04
CA ASP A 49 2.63 18.39 -13.56
C ASP A 49 1.34 19.23 -13.74
N GLY A 50 1.37 20.52 -13.38
CA GLY A 50 0.25 21.46 -13.53
C GLY A 50 -0.91 21.20 -12.56
N ILE A 51 -0.65 20.53 -11.44
CA ILE A 51 -1.67 20.13 -10.48
C ILE A 51 -1.76 21.17 -9.36
N VAL A 52 -2.97 21.63 -9.06
CA VAL A 52 -3.23 22.49 -7.91
C VAL A 52 -3.18 21.65 -6.63
N PHE A 53 -2.44 22.12 -5.64
CA PHE A 53 -2.29 21.43 -4.36
C PHE A 53 -2.51 22.37 -3.17
N SER A 54 -2.73 21.78 -1.99
CA SER A 54 -2.72 22.47 -0.70
C SER A 54 -1.87 21.68 0.29
N SER A 55 -1.52 22.29 1.42
CA SER A 55 -0.78 21.61 2.49
C SER A 55 -1.44 21.84 3.83
N SER A 56 -1.31 20.86 4.73
CA SER A 56 -1.70 20.99 6.14
C SER A 56 -0.77 20.16 7.02
N GLU A 57 -0.96 20.26 8.33
CA GLU A 57 -0.28 19.44 9.32
C GLU A 57 -1.33 18.70 10.17
N THR A 58 -1.08 17.45 10.54
CA THR A 58 -1.93 16.72 11.50
C THR A 58 -1.66 17.19 12.93
N THR A 59 -2.50 16.80 13.88
CA THR A 59 -2.25 17.07 15.31
C THR A 59 -0.98 16.39 15.83
N ASP A 60 -0.56 15.33 15.15
CA ASP A 60 0.59 14.51 15.52
C ASP A 60 1.88 15.03 14.86
N GLY A 61 1.78 16.09 14.04
CA GLY A 61 2.91 16.75 13.38
C GLY A 61 3.21 16.24 11.97
N ASP A 62 2.39 15.34 11.42
CA ASP A 62 2.61 14.85 10.05
C ASP A 62 2.30 15.96 9.06
N HIS A 63 3.24 16.23 8.16
CA HIS A 63 3.02 17.18 7.10
C HIS A 63 2.31 16.50 5.93
N LEU A 64 1.32 17.18 5.37
CA LEU A 64 0.44 16.65 4.33
C LEU A 64 0.46 17.56 3.10
N ILE A 65 0.51 16.97 1.92
CA ILE A 65 0.24 17.65 0.65
C ILE A 65 -0.96 16.98 -0.02
N PHE A 66 -1.99 17.76 -0.31
CA PHE A 66 -3.20 17.31 -1.01
C PHE A 66 -3.14 17.76 -2.45
N ALA A 67 -3.41 16.85 -3.37
CA ALA A 67 -3.51 17.13 -4.79
C ALA A 67 -4.75 16.44 -5.37
N GLN A 68 -5.17 16.85 -6.56
CA GLN A 68 -6.26 16.17 -7.27
C GLN A 68 -5.81 15.76 -8.66
N ARG A 69 -6.14 14.54 -9.03
CA ARG A 69 -5.77 13.97 -10.32
C ARG A 69 -7.00 13.67 -11.15
N LYS A 70 -7.03 14.24 -12.35
CA LYS A 70 -8.06 13.93 -13.35
C LYS A 70 -7.56 12.83 -14.27
N GLN A 71 -8.29 11.72 -14.29
CA GLN A 71 -8.10 10.65 -15.28
C GLN A 71 -9.29 10.65 -16.24
N SER A 72 -9.17 9.94 -17.36
CA SER A 72 -10.22 9.88 -18.38
C SER A 72 -11.56 9.34 -17.88
N TRP A 73 -11.55 8.58 -16.78
CA TRP A 73 -12.72 7.84 -16.29
C TRP A 73 -13.09 8.15 -14.83
N ILE A 74 -12.24 8.87 -14.09
CA ILE A 74 -12.50 9.26 -12.69
C ILE A 74 -11.60 10.43 -12.29
N THR A 75 -12.03 11.19 -11.29
CA THR A 75 -11.16 12.13 -10.56
C THR A 75 -10.83 11.51 -9.22
N SER A 76 -9.54 11.42 -8.89
CA SER A 76 -9.04 10.91 -7.62
C SER A 76 -8.39 12.01 -6.81
N ASP A 77 -8.47 11.89 -5.49
CA ASP A 77 -7.77 12.76 -4.56
C ASP A 77 -6.48 12.07 -4.13
N LEU A 78 -5.38 12.82 -4.11
CA LEU A 78 -4.06 12.35 -3.72
C LEU A 78 -3.63 13.02 -2.42
N LEU A 79 -3.06 12.25 -1.53
CA LEU A 79 -2.47 12.71 -0.29
C LEU A 79 -1.05 12.16 -0.15
N TYR A 80 -0.10 13.07 -0.05
CA TYR A 80 1.31 12.77 0.21
C TYR A 80 1.60 13.06 1.68
N VAL A 81 2.14 12.07 2.38
CA VAL A 81 2.31 12.08 3.84
C VAL A 81 3.79 12.04 4.18
N PHE A 82 4.20 13.00 5.01
CA PHE A 82 5.54 13.16 5.55
C PHE A 82 5.42 13.01 7.07
N PRO A 83 5.89 11.88 7.64
CA PRO A 83 5.73 11.60 9.06
C PRO A 83 6.35 12.70 9.95
N ALA A 84 5.78 12.99 11.12
CA ALA A 84 6.26 14.07 12.00
C ALA A 84 7.75 14.02 12.37
N ASN A 85 8.36 12.83 12.35
CA ASN A 85 9.77 12.60 12.63
C ASN A 85 10.69 12.68 11.40
N SER A 86 10.15 12.98 10.21
CA SER A 86 10.89 12.95 8.95
C SER A 86 10.34 13.94 7.93
N ASP A 87 11.22 14.67 7.24
CA ASP A 87 10.83 15.54 6.13
C ASP A 87 10.62 14.77 4.80
N ARG A 88 10.63 13.44 4.86
CA ARG A 88 10.69 12.54 3.70
C ARG A 88 9.32 11.94 3.40
N LEU A 89 8.95 11.93 2.12
CA LEU A 89 7.73 11.30 1.64
C LEU A 89 7.80 9.79 1.93
N ALA A 90 6.87 9.32 2.76
CA ALA A 90 6.83 7.93 3.23
C ALA A 90 5.55 7.19 2.82
N LEU A 91 4.45 7.93 2.63
CA LEU A 91 3.15 7.37 2.28
C LEU A 91 2.45 8.24 1.24
N ILE A 92 1.89 7.59 0.23
CA ILE A 92 1.04 8.21 -0.78
C ILE A 92 -0.31 7.49 -0.76
N ILE A 93 -1.39 8.25 -0.61
CA ILE A 93 -2.76 7.74 -0.61
C ILE A 93 -3.47 8.29 -1.83
N GLU A 94 -4.10 7.43 -2.63
CA GLU A 94 -5.02 7.81 -3.70
C GLU A 94 -6.44 7.36 -3.33
N ILE A 95 -7.37 8.30 -3.26
CA ILE A 95 -8.78 8.07 -2.96
C ILE A 95 -9.56 8.24 -4.26
N PHE A 96 -10.46 7.29 -4.54
CA PHE A 96 -11.36 7.29 -5.70
C PHE A 96 -12.81 7.49 -5.22
N PRO A 97 -13.28 8.74 -5.04
CA PRO A 97 -14.63 9.01 -4.54
C PRO A 97 -15.70 8.43 -5.46
N GLY A 98 -16.73 7.81 -4.87
CA GLY A 98 -17.85 7.25 -5.62
C GLY A 98 -17.54 5.96 -6.39
N LEU A 99 -16.30 5.43 -6.29
CA LEU A 99 -15.97 4.11 -6.78
C LEU A 99 -16.28 3.07 -5.70
N PHE A 100 -17.13 2.09 -6.02
CA PHE A 100 -17.54 1.04 -5.07
C PHE A 100 -16.91 -0.33 -5.37
N ASP A 101 -16.37 -0.50 -6.57
CA ASP A 101 -15.74 -1.74 -7.02
C ASP A 101 -14.22 -1.54 -7.12
N THR A 102 -13.47 -2.37 -6.40
CA THR A 102 -12.01 -2.37 -6.39
C THR A 102 -11.42 -3.01 -7.66
N THR A 103 -12.19 -3.82 -8.39
CA THR A 103 -11.72 -4.63 -9.52
C THR A 103 -10.94 -3.85 -10.58
N PRO A 104 -11.37 -2.65 -11.05
CA PRO A 104 -10.62 -1.89 -12.06
C PRO A 104 -9.23 -1.48 -11.56
N ILE A 105 -9.13 -1.05 -10.30
CA ILE A 105 -7.87 -0.65 -9.68
C ILE A 105 -7.00 -1.86 -9.39
N GLN A 106 -7.58 -2.96 -8.89
CA GLN A 106 -6.87 -4.20 -8.62
C GLN A 106 -6.21 -4.75 -9.89
N LYS A 107 -6.92 -4.77 -11.02
CA LYS A 107 -6.37 -5.19 -12.32
C LYS A 107 -5.20 -4.31 -12.76
N LYS A 108 -5.32 -2.99 -12.56
CA LYS A 108 -4.25 -2.04 -12.88
C LYS A 108 -3.01 -2.31 -12.01
N LEU A 109 -3.19 -2.43 -10.70
CA LEU A 109 -2.10 -2.74 -9.76
C LEU A 109 -1.48 -4.10 -10.07
N ALA A 110 -2.29 -5.12 -10.35
CA ALA A 110 -1.80 -6.46 -10.65
C ALA A 110 -0.94 -6.52 -11.92
N LYS A 111 -1.27 -5.68 -12.91
CA LYS A 111 -0.45 -5.52 -14.11
C LYS A 111 0.89 -4.84 -13.82
N GLN A 112 0.97 -3.96 -12.82
CA GLN A 112 2.18 -3.20 -12.50
C GLN A 112 3.08 -3.93 -11.49
N LEU A 113 2.47 -4.53 -10.47
CA LEU A 113 3.14 -5.06 -9.29
C LEU A 113 3.09 -6.60 -9.21
N GLY A 114 2.43 -7.26 -10.18
CA GLY A 114 2.10 -8.68 -10.12
C GLY A 114 0.93 -8.98 -9.18
N ASN A 115 0.69 -10.25 -8.86
CA ASN A 115 -0.43 -10.63 -7.99
C ASN A 115 -0.23 -10.14 -6.55
N PRO A 116 -1.31 -9.79 -5.82
CA PRO A 116 -1.20 -9.43 -4.41
C PRO A 116 -0.62 -10.59 -3.60
N SER A 117 0.18 -10.26 -2.59
CA SER A 117 0.69 -11.22 -1.61
C SER A 117 -0.43 -11.81 -0.75
N SER A 118 -1.51 -11.04 -0.57
CA SER A 118 -2.72 -11.46 0.12
C SER A 118 -3.93 -10.67 -0.37
N ASP A 119 -5.03 -11.37 -0.57
CA ASP A 119 -6.32 -10.80 -0.92
C ASP A 119 -7.44 -11.47 -0.11
N ASN A 120 -8.63 -10.85 -0.10
CA ASN A 120 -9.87 -11.48 0.39
C ASN A 120 -9.82 -11.94 1.86
N TYR A 121 -9.31 -11.07 2.74
CA TYR A 121 -9.35 -11.31 4.19
C TYR A 121 -10.79 -11.56 4.67
N PRO A 122 -11.00 -12.56 5.56
CA PRO A 122 -12.31 -12.76 6.18
C PRO A 122 -12.75 -11.52 6.96
N GLU A 123 -14.06 -11.25 6.99
CA GLU A 123 -14.65 -10.09 7.69
C GLU A 123 -14.16 -9.97 9.15
N SER A 124 -14.06 -11.09 9.86
CA SER A 124 -13.58 -11.12 11.25
C SER A 124 -12.12 -10.66 11.40
N VAL A 125 -11.28 -10.86 10.39
CA VAL A 125 -9.90 -10.38 10.37
C VAL A 125 -9.87 -8.89 10.08
N LEU A 126 -10.62 -8.44 9.07
CA LEU A 126 -10.76 -7.01 8.74
C LEU A 126 -11.24 -6.21 9.95
N LYS A 127 -12.24 -6.73 10.68
CA LYS A 127 -12.75 -6.09 11.89
C LYS A 127 -11.66 -5.92 12.96
N LYS A 128 -10.86 -6.96 13.22
CA LYS A 128 -9.74 -6.87 14.18
C LYS A 128 -8.67 -5.87 13.74
N MET A 129 -8.39 -5.79 12.45
CA MET A 129 -7.44 -4.82 11.89
C MET A 129 -7.96 -3.38 12.09
N GLN A 130 -9.26 -3.15 11.89
CA GLN A 130 -9.90 -1.86 12.17
C GLN A 130 -9.87 -1.51 13.66
N GLU A 131 -10.18 -2.45 14.54
CA GLU A 131 -10.11 -2.28 16.01
C GLU A 131 -8.69 -1.96 16.49
N SER A 132 -7.67 -2.44 15.76
CA SER A 132 -6.25 -2.18 16.02
C SER A 132 -5.71 -0.96 15.28
N ASN A 133 -6.55 -0.19 14.59
CA ASN A 133 -6.19 0.97 13.75
C ASN A 133 -5.15 0.66 12.65
N LEU A 134 -5.06 -0.60 12.20
CA LEU A 134 -4.15 -0.99 11.10
C LEU A 134 -4.72 -0.60 9.74
N ILE A 135 -6.04 -0.54 9.63
CA ILE A 135 -6.76 -0.08 8.44
C ILE A 135 -7.94 0.81 8.87
N PRO A 136 -8.41 1.72 8.01
CA PRO A 136 -9.56 2.57 8.32
C PRO A 136 -10.82 1.77 8.63
N THR A 137 -11.67 2.31 9.53
CA THR A 137 -13.01 1.77 9.77
C THR A 137 -13.83 1.73 8.48
N GLY A 138 -14.61 0.67 8.30
CA GLY A 138 -15.50 0.49 7.15
C GLY A 138 -14.86 -0.15 5.91
N VAL A 139 -13.58 -0.54 6.00
CA VAL A 139 -12.95 -1.38 4.97
C VAL A 139 -13.62 -2.76 4.93
N ASN A 140 -14.14 -3.13 3.77
CA ASN A 140 -14.82 -4.41 3.53
C ASN A 140 -14.08 -5.32 2.54
N GLN A 141 -13.07 -4.79 1.85
CA GLN A 141 -12.19 -5.52 0.95
C GLN A 141 -10.76 -5.01 1.15
N LEU A 142 -9.79 -5.92 1.18
CA LEU A 142 -8.37 -5.58 1.28
C LEU A 142 -7.55 -6.50 0.38
N SER A 143 -6.68 -5.90 -0.43
CA SER A 143 -5.59 -6.58 -1.13
C SER A 143 -4.27 -5.88 -0.80
N VAL A 144 -3.23 -6.67 -0.56
CA VAL A 144 -1.92 -6.19 -0.11
C VAL A 144 -0.83 -6.76 -1.02
N TRP A 145 0.11 -5.90 -1.40
CA TRP A 145 1.34 -6.26 -2.08
C TRP A 145 2.52 -5.92 -1.18
N ASN A 146 3.26 -6.93 -0.74
CA ASN A 146 4.55 -6.75 -0.06
C ASN A 146 5.65 -6.79 -1.12
N ILE A 147 6.44 -5.72 -1.22
CA ILE A 147 7.40 -5.49 -2.30
C ILE A 147 8.73 -5.10 -1.68
N THR A 148 9.80 -5.78 -2.08
CA THR A 148 11.16 -5.28 -1.82
C THR A 148 11.63 -4.50 -3.04
N ALA A 149 11.93 -3.22 -2.87
CA ALA A 149 12.39 -2.35 -3.95
C ALA A 149 13.62 -1.56 -3.50
N ASN A 150 14.72 -1.68 -4.24
CA ASN A 150 16.02 -1.09 -3.90
C ASN A 150 16.52 -1.42 -2.48
N GLY A 151 16.18 -2.63 -2.00
CA GLY A 151 16.56 -3.10 -0.66
C GLY A 151 15.66 -2.62 0.48
N ASN A 152 14.64 -1.81 0.19
CA ASN A 152 13.68 -1.32 1.18
C ASN A 152 12.38 -2.12 1.13
N ASP A 153 11.76 -2.31 2.31
CA ASP A 153 10.47 -2.98 2.46
C ASP A 153 9.33 -2.00 2.19
N ARG A 154 8.54 -2.30 1.15
CA ARG A 154 7.44 -1.47 0.69
C ARG A 154 6.15 -2.24 0.60
N GLU A 155 5.06 -1.48 0.67
CA GLU A 155 3.73 -2.05 0.64
C GLU A 155 2.82 -1.23 -0.28
N ALA A 156 1.94 -1.92 -1.02
CA ALA A 156 0.76 -1.29 -1.59
C ALA A 156 -0.49 -1.94 -1.00
N ARG A 157 -1.48 -1.14 -0.60
CA ARG A 157 -2.76 -1.61 -0.07
C ARG A 157 -3.90 -1.08 -0.92
N LEU A 158 -4.74 -1.97 -1.43
CA LEU A 158 -6.00 -1.61 -2.07
C LEU A 158 -7.15 -1.94 -1.12
N MET A 159 -7.94 -0.93 -0.79
CA MET A 159 -9.04 -1.03 0.16
C MET A 159 -10.35 -0.61 -0.50
N GLY A 160 -11.35 -1.50 -0.41
CA GLY A 160 -12.74 -1.18 -0.72
C GLY A 160 -13.45 -0.70 0.55
N LEU A 161 -14.13 0.45 0.44
CA LEU A 161 -15.00 0.99 1.49
C LEU A 161 -16.39 1.26 0.91
N GLU A 162 -17.36 1.57 1.77
CA GLU A 162 -18.75 1.77 1.37
C GLU A 162 -18.98 2.87 0.32
N LYS A 163 -18.10 3.88 0.25
CA LYS A 163 -18.32 5.08 -0.58
C LYS A 163 -17.17 5.40 -1.55
N TYR A 164 -16.05 4.72 -1.40
CA TYR A 164 -14.86 4.99 -2.19
C TYR A 164 -13.90 3.79 -2.13
N VAL A 165 -12.98 3.77 -3.09
CA VAL A 165 -11.81 2.91 -3.06
C VAL A 165 -10.60 3.74 -2.64
N ARG A 166 -9.72 3.16 -1.83
CA ARG A 166 -8.47 3.78 -1.38
C ARG A 166 -7.30 2.90 -1.78
N VAL A 167 -6.25 3.52 -2.32
CA VAL A 167 -4.95 2.87 -2.52
C VAL A 167 -3.93 3.58 -1.64
N GLU A 168 -3.10 2.81 -0.96
CA GLU A 168 -1.92 3.30 -0.24
C GLU A 168 -0.68 2.72 -0.87
N TYR A 169 0.36 3.54 -0.97
CA TYR A 169 1.71 3.14 -1.31
C TYR A 169 2.63 3.59 -0.17
N ILE A 170 3.38 2.66 0.41
CA ILE A 170 4.08 2.85 1.68
C ILE A 170 5.54 2.44 1.54
N ASP A 171 6.44 3.26 2.06
CA ASP A 171 7.80 2.87 2.43
C ASP A 171 7.86 2.67 3.95
N ASN A 172 8.01 1.41 4.39
CA ASN A 172 7.80 1.04 5.80
C ASN A 172 8.92 1.57 6.70
N ASP A 173 10.14 1.69 6.19
CA ASP A 173 11.26 2.20 6.95
C ASP A 173 11.15 3.71 7.14
N LEU A 174 10.77 4.46 6.09
CA LEU A 174 10.50 5.89 6.21
C LEU A 174 9.30 6.19 7.11
N MET A 175 8.22 5.38 7.03
CA MET A 175 7.09 5.50 7.96
C MET A 175 7.50 5.23 9.42
N ALA A 176 8.50 4.37 9.63
CA ALA A 176 9.08 4.12 10.95
C ALA A 176 10.14 5.15 11.37
N GLY A 177 10.46 6.13 10.51
CA GLY A 177 11.48 7.16 10.75
C GLY A 177 12.92 6.65 10.73
N LYS A 178 13.21 5.59 9.96
CA LYS A 178 14.56 5.05 9.77
C LYS A 178 15.29 5.69 8.61
#